data_AF-A0A388PIP3-F1
#
_entry.id   AF-A0A388PIP3-F1
#
_cell.length_a   1.000
_cell.length_b   1.000
_cell.length_c   1.000
_cell.angle_alpha   90.00
_cell.angle_beta   90.00
_cell.angle_gamma   90.00
#
_symmetry.space_group_name_H-M   'P 1'
#
loop_
_entity.id
_entity.type
_entity.pdbx_description
1 polymer ?
#
loop_
_entity_poly.entity_id
_entity_poly.type
_entity_poly.pdbx_seq_one_letter_code
_entity_poly.pdbx_strand_id
1 'polypeptide(L)'
;MFTSSKKKTPFRWVNCLNGQKGSADSLPARFPLPSANPALGISAAEAGLLLEATSAAPVLVNGTLLRPKTTITETSTVQLEDGLFVISGNEDDPFDSVQTGSWVLFDATTGDLLGELPPQQLLEYAANLGRATDTLACTPAGLEVGFKLSQIASLLTVREEVEAKPVAPSALTAEQNKGAHLCPVCWTRFDAGDALSVAIHEDLRGDPILGADARLRFQPTRFNDQGLALDPMGLACTDLACPHCRRQLPPGYMDMPHRILSVIGAPSAGKSYYLAVLTHVLQDRLPGDFGLAFKDGDPSGNMLLNQMRNTLFSAATPEDALLGKTALEGATYEKLPRLGRMVSLPRPFIYSLARPSASRDETSIVLYDNAGEHFEPGIDIHDSPGAMHVANSAGLLFLFDPTANARFKAKLIGVDDPQLAIKGRIDQQDSILSEMESRIKRVLGLAANERIATPLAFVVGKCDTWQFLLSSPLEPVLSAGKLNLEAVRRNSDRVRTVLVSLCPGLVATAESLASEICYFAVTSFGHQPTVLAAGPNKGRIAPDPQRLAPAHVEEPVYWLLHRSSPELIPSR
;
A
#
# COMPACT_ATOMS: atom_id res chain seq x y z
N MET A 1 44.72 23.37 57.89
CA MET A 1 43.53 22.58 57.50
C MET A 1 43.30 22.77 56.01
N PHE A 2 43.78 21.85 55.19
CA PHE A 2 43.45 21.81 53.76
C PHE A 2 42.22 20.93 53.60
N THR A 3 41.07 21.52 53.28
CA THR A 3 39.89 20.77 52.83
C THR A 3 40.09 20.40 51.37
N SER A 4 40.36 19.12 51.14
CA SER A 4 40.40 18.47 49.82
C SER A 4 39.16 18.85 48.99
N SER A 5 39.39 19.50 47.85
CA SER A 5 38.39 19.63 46.78
C SER A 5 38.08 18.21 46.28
N LYS A 6 36.90 17.69 46.62
CA LYS A 6 36.39 16.45 46.02
C LYS A 6 36.26 16.70 44.52
N LYS A 7 37.19 16.15 43.72
CA LYS A 7 37.04 16.05 42.27
C LYS A 7 35.64 15.49 41.98
N LYS A 8 34.81 16.29 41.31
CA LYS A 8 33.55 15.85 40.74
C LYS A 8 33.92 14.82 39.68
N THR A 9 33.36 13.62 39.75
CA THR A 9 33.46 12.65 38.64
C THR A 9 32.25 12.92 37.76
N PRO A 10 32.37 13.71 36.67
CA PRO A 10 31.24 13.87 35.77
C PRO A 10 31.03 12.55 35.01
N PHE A 11 29.77 12.21 34.77
CA PHE A 11 29.46 11.19 33.78
C PHE A 11 28.77 11.86 32.59
N ARG A 12 29.11 11.39 31.40
CA ARG A 12 28.54 11.84 30.13
C ARG A 12 27.71 10.73 29.53
N TRP A 13 26.73 11.11 28.72
CA TRP A 13 25.88 10.16 28.03
C TRP A 13 25.39 10.68 26.69
N VAL A 14 25.07 9.75 25.80
CA VAL A 14 24.36 10.01 24.53
C VAL A 14 23.21 9.03 24.39
N ASN A 15 22.05 9.52 23.93
CA ASN A 15 20.94 8.69 23.47
C ASN A 15 21.15 8.37 21.99
N CYS A 16 21.37 7.11 21.68
CA CYS A 16 21.68 6.63 20.34
C CYS A 16 20.50 6.70 19.36
N LEU A 17 19.26 6.80 19.86
CA LEU A 17 18.07 6.88 19.02
C LEU A 17 17.81 8.29 18.50
N ASN A 18 17.92 9.31 19.36
CA ASN A 18 17.57 10.70 19.03
C ASN A 18 18.76 11.68 19.07
N GLY A 19 19.95 11.23 19.46
CA GLY A 19 21.18 12.03 19.48
C GLY A 19 21.30 13.00 20.64
N GLN A 20 20.37 12.98 21.60
CA GLN A 20 20.46 13.82 22.80
C GLN A 20 21.70 13.45 23.62
N LYS A 21 22.51 14.46 23.96
CA LYS A 21 23.73 14.32 24.76
C LYS A 21 23.59 15.07 26.07
N GLY A 22 24.22 14.59 27.13
CA GLY A 22 24.22 15.28 28.40
C GLY A 22 25.39 14.89 29.30
N SER A 23 25.59 15.68 30.34
CA SER A 23 26.54 15.41 31.42
C SER A 23 25.88 15.69 32.77
N ALA A 24 26.38 15.06 33.83
CA ALA A 24 26.04 15.46 35.19
C ALA A 24 27.32 15.69 35.99
N ASP A 25 27.44 16.90 36.54
CA ASP A 25 28.64 17.35 37.27
C ASP A 25 28.59 17.00 38.76
N SER A 26 27.56 16.29 39.22
CA SER A 26 27.39 15.87 40.62
C SER A 26 26.73 14.49 40.71
N LEU A 27 27.37 13.58 41.43
CA LEU A 27 26.85 12.26 41.78
C LEU A 27 26.43 12.25 43.27
N PRO A 28 25.39 11.49 43.66
CA PRO A 28 24.64 10.55 42.85
C PRO A 28 23.62 11.22 41.91
N ALA A 29 23.38 10.60 40.76
CA ALA A 29 22.41 11.03 39.76
C ALA A 29 21.38 9.93 39.51
N ARG A 30 20.19 10.32 39.06
CA ARG A 30 19.14 9.41 38.62
C ARG A 30 18.98 9.53 37.10
N PHE A 31 18.99 8.42 36.39
CA PHE A 31 19.09 8.39 34.93
C PHE A 31 17.91 7.59 34.31
N PRO A 32 17.34 8.04 33.17
CA PRO A 32 17.74 9.19 32.34
C PRO A 32 17.38 10.56 32.92
N LEU A 33 18.08 11.63 32.48
CA LEU A 33 17.96 13.00 33.01
C LEU A 33 17.37 13.98 31.97
N PRO A 34 16.40 14.84 32.31
CA PRO A 34 15.44 14.71 33.42
C PRO A 34 14.29 13.76 33.04
N SER A 35 14.04 12.73 33.86
CA SER A 35 12.91 11.80 33.68
C SER A 35 12.03 11.76 34.93
N ALA A 36 10.71 11.66 34.74
CA ALA A 36 9.74 11.49 35.83
C ALA A 36 9.87 10.13 36.55
N ASN A 37 10.39 9.11 35.85
CA ASN A 37 10.58 7.75 36.36
C ASN A 37 11.99 7.27 35.99
N PRO A 38 13.04 7.65 36.74
CA PRO A 38 14.40 7.20 36.47
C PRO A 38 14.53 5.70 36.75
N ALA A 39 15.18 4.98 35.83
CA ALA A 39 15.38 3.54 35.90
C ALA A 39 16.70 3.16 36.59
N LEU A 40 17.67 4.08 36.63
CA LEU A 40 19.04 3.82 37.07
C LEU A 40 19.53 4.88 38.07
N GLY A 41 20.08 4.44 39.20
CA GLY A 41 20.89 5.26 40.10
C GLY A 41 22.35 5.15 39.71
N ILE A 42 23.03 6.29 39.54
CA ILE A 42 24.45 6.37 39.22
C ILE A 42 25.16 7.06 40.38
N SER A 43 26.20 6.43 40.91
CA SER A 43 27.01 7.00 42.01
C SER A 43 28.50 6.79 41.75
N ALA A 44 29.34 7.58 42.43
CA ALA A 44 30.79 7.45 42.30
C ALA A 44 31.27 6.18 43.01
N ALA A 45 32.12 5.39 42.34
CA ALA A 45 32.85 4.26 42.93
C ALA A 45 34.34 4.60 43.08
N GLU A 46 35.10 3.75 43.77
CA GLU A 46 36.57 3.89 43.86
C GLU A 46 37.25 3.86 42.47
N ALA A 47 36.68 3.11 41.53
CA ALA A 47 37.05 3.09 40.13
C ALA A 47 35.79 3.10 39.26
N GLY A 48 35.53 4.22 38.56
CA GLY A 48 34.40 4.36 37.63
C GLY A 48 33.05 4.70 38.28
N LEU A 49 31.97 4.23 37.68
CA LEU A 49 30.58 4.55 38.06
C LEU A 49 29.87 3.31 38.61
N LEU A 50 29.23 3.44 39.77
CA LEU A 50 28.37 2.42 40.33
C LEU A 50 26.93 2.62 39.83
N LEU A 51 26.39 1.60 39.16
CA LEU A 51 25.04 1.55 38.63
C LEU A 51 24.16 0.68 39.51
N GLU A 52 23.01 1.23 39.94
CA GLU A 52 22.01 0.55 40.77
C GLU A 52 20.64 0.63 40.09
N ALA A 53 19.96 -0.50 39.91
CA ALA A 53 18.61 -0.51 39.35
C ALA A 53 17.64 0.15 40.35
N THR A 54 16.89 1.15 39.88
CA THR A 54 15.94 1.90 40.73
C THR A 54 14.47 1.69 40.35
N SER A 55 14.21 1.01 39.23
CA SER A 55 12.86 0.63 38.78
C SER A 55 12.69 -0.88 38.70
N ALA A 56 11.44 -1.34 38.59
CA ALA A 56 11.11 -2.75 38.38
C ALA A 56 11.36 -3.22 36.93
N ALA A 57 11.54 -2.30 35.98
CA ALA A 57 11.80 -2.62 34.58
C ALA A 57 13.24 -3.13 34.40
N PRO A 58 13.45 -4.12 33.51
CA PRO A 58 14.79 -4.68 33.28
C PRO A 58 15.70 -3.63 32.62
N VAL A 59 16.86 -3.38 33.24
CA VAL A 59 17.93 -2.56 32.67
C VAL A 59 19.03 -3.48 32.17
N LEU A 60 19.46 -3.34 30.91
CA LEU A 60 20.61 -4.07 30.40
C LEU A 60 21.84 -3.15 30.36
N VAL A 61 22.98 -3.64 30.84
CA VAL A 61 24.27 -2.98 30.72
C VAL A 61 25.19 -3.89 29.93
N ASN A 62 25.77 -3.39 28.83
CA ASN A 62 26.58 -4.17 27.89
C ASN A 62 25.86 -5.46 27.44
N GLY A 63 24.55 -5.35 27.17
CA GLY A 63 23.69 -6.45 26.72
C GLY A 63 23.32 -7.50 27.78
N THR A 64 23.68 -7.29 29.05
CA THR A 64 23.39 -8.21 30.18
C THR A 64 22.50 -7.54 31.23
N LEU A 65 21.57 -8.29 31.81
CA LEU A 65 20.69 -7.77 32.86
C LEU A 65 21.49 -7.22 34.05
N LEU A 66 21.22 -5.98 34.43
CA LEU A 66 21.85 -5.30 35.54
C LEU A 66 21.56 -6.06 36.83
N ARG A 67 22.62 -6.55 37.48
CA ARG A 67 22.56 -7.05 38.86
C ARG A 67 22.33 -5.85 39.80
N PRO A 68 21.81 -6.05 41.03
CA PRO A 68 21.36 -4.95 41.90
C PRO A 68 22.34 -3.78 42.01
N LYS A 69 23.65 -4.06 42.00
CA LYS A 69 24.72 -3.07 41.87
C LYS A 69 25.83 -3.59 40.94
N THR A 70 26.25 -2.78 39.97
CA THR A 70 27.36 -3.10 39.05
C THR A 70 28.24 -1.87 38.85
N THR A 71 29.55 -2.03 38.98
CA THR A 71 30.51 -0.95 38.68
C THR A 71 30.96 -1.05 37.23
N ILE A 72 30.94 0.07 36.51
CA ILE A 72 31.51 0.21 35.17
C ILE A 72 32.75 1.10 35.23
N THR A 73 33.82 0.71 34.54
CA THR A 73 35.08 1.47 34.48
C THR A 73 35.36 2.06 33.09
N GLU A 74 34.63 1.60 32.08
CA GLU A 74 34.79 1.96 30.68
C GLU A 74 33.46 2.46 30.09
N THR A 75 33.52 3.09 28.92
CA THR A 75 32.35 3.47 28.14
C THR A 75 31.47 2.23 27.93
N SER A 76 30.20 2.31 28.34
CA SER A 76 29.30 1.15 28.41
C SER A 76 27.94 1.46 27.79
N THR A 77 27.34 0.47 27.15
CA THR A 77 25.97 0.57 26.66
C THR A 77 24.96 0.32 27.77
N VAL A 78 23.90 1.11 27.80
CA VAL A 78 22.77 0.98 28.72
C VAL A 78 21.49 0.97 27.91
N GLN A 79 20.76 -0.14 27.96
CA GLN A 79 19.46 -0.28 27.31
C GLN A 79 18.37 -0.23 28.37
N LEU A 80 17.44 0.69 28.15
CA LEU A 80 16.22 0.89 28.91
C LEU A 80 15.00 0.52 28.04
N GLU A 81 13.81 0.50 28.64
CA GLU A 81 12.56 0.11 27.97
C GLU A 81 12.25 0.95 26.71
N ASP A 82 12.59 2.24 26.72
CA ASP A 82 12.31 3.21 25.65
C ASP A 82 13.56 3.96 25.18
N GLY A 83 14.77 3.44 25.42
CA GLY A 83 15.97 4.18 25.04
C GLY A 83 17.25 3.35 25.02
N LEU A 84 18.13 3.72 24.08
CA LEU A 84 19.46 3.18 23.92
C LEU A 84 20.47 4.26 24.27
N PHE A 85 21.30 4.01 25.28
CA PHE A 85 22.24 4.98 25.78
C PHE A 85 23.66 4.41 25.77
N VAL A 86 24.63 5.30 25.58
CA VAL A 86 26.03 5.04 25.91
C VAL A 86 26.44 6.00 27.00
N ILE A 87 27.04 5.48 28.07
CA ILE A 87 27.48 6.26 29.21
C ILE A 87 28.98 6.08 29.42
N SER A 88 29.67 7.16 29.78
CA SER A 88 31.09 7.14 30.11
C SER A 88 31.38 7.98 31.35
N GLY A 89 32.30 7.48 32.17
CA GLY A 89 32.90 8.22 33.29
C GLY A 89 34.18 8.96 32.91
N ASN A 90 34.60 8.89 31.64
CA ASN A 90 35.79 9.58 31.13
C ASN A 90 35.42 10.99 30.61
N GLU A 91 36.15 12.02 31.02
CA GLU A 91 35.94 13.40 30.56
C GLU A 91 36.41 13.62 29.11
N ASP A 92 37.34 12.79 28.63
CA ASP A 92 38.03 12.93 27.34
C ASP A 92 37.28 12.29 26.16
N ASP A 93 36.08 11.74 26.37
CA ASP A 93 35.26 11.11 25.32
C ASP A 93 34.04 12.00 24.97
N PRO A 94 34.22 13.02 24.12
CA PRO A 94 33.09 13.80 23.63
C PRO A 94 32.36 12.94 22.60
N PHE A 95 31.13 12.49 22.93
CA PHE A 95 30.19 11.88 21.98
C PHE A 95 29.81 12.79 20.79
N ASP A 96 30.58 13.84 20.50
CA ASP A 96 30.39 14.86 19.47
C ASP A 96 30.48 14.28 18.05
N SER A 97 31.31 13.26 17.84
CA SER A 97 31.46 12.55 16.56
C SER A 97 30.34 11.53 16.25
N VAL A 98 29.45 11.27 17.21
CA VAL A 98 28.40 10.25 17.08
C VAL A 98 27.33 10.68 16.07
N GLN A 99 27.12 9.86 15.05
CA GLN A 99 26.09 10.06 14.03
C GLN A 99 24.93 9.09 14.24
N THR A 100 23.79 9.59 14.72
CA THR A 100 22.62 8.73 15.00
C THR A 100 21.81 8.34 13.77
N GLY A 101 22.01 9.06 12.65
CA GLY A 101 21.41 8.74 11.35
C GLY A 101 22.16 7.67 10.54
N SER A 102 23.36 7.27 10.97
CA SER A 102 24.21 6.30 10.28
C SER A 102 24.71 5.25 11.27
N TRP A 103 24.34 3.99 11.08
CA TRP A 103 24.70 2.89 11.97
C TRP A 103 25.52 1.85 11.24
N VAL A 104 26.57 1.41 11.91
CA VAL A 104 27.47 0.38 11.45
C VAL A 104 26.93 -0.98 11.93
N LEU A 105 26.66 -1.89 10.99
CA LEU A 105 26.26 -3.27 11.22
C LEU A 105 27.47 -4.19 11.04
N PHE A 106 27.70 -5.08 12.00
CA PHE A 106 28.80 -6.04 11.94
C PHE A 106 28.40 -7.41 12.50
N ASP A 107 29.11 -8.44 12.07
CA ASP A 107 28.98 -9.78 12.63
C ASP A 107 29.64 -9.81 14.01
N ALA A 108 28.86 -10.13 15.05
CA ALA A 108 29.33 -10.10 16.44
C ALA A 108 30.32 -11.23 16.76
N THR A 109 30.43 -12.24 15.89
CA THR A 109 31.31 -13.40 16.06
C THR A 109 32.62 -13.21 15.30
N THR A 110 32.57 -12.72 14.07
CA THR A 110 33.76 -12.55 13.23
C THR A 110 34.36 -11.15 13.29
N GLY A 111 33.57 -10.14 13.69
CA GLY A 111 33.96 -8.73 13.66
C GLY A 111 33.87 -8.11 12.27
N ASP A 112 33.36 -8.84 11.27
CA ASP A 112 33.26 -8.36 9.90
C ASP A 112 32.25 -7.22 9.78
N LEU A 113 32.67 -6.12 9.17
CA LEU A 113 31.81 -5.02 8.80
C LEU A 113 30.87 -5.44 7.67
N LEU A 114 29.57 -5.42 7.93
CA LEU A 114 28.55 -5.83 6.97
C LEU A 114 27.94 -4.66 6.20
N GLY A 115 27.87 -3.48 6.82
CA GLY A 115 27.38 -2.28 6.15
C GLY A 115 27.22 -1.08 7.07
N GLU A 116 27.06 0.09 6.49
CA GLU A 116 26.74 1.34 7.18
C GLU A 116 25.44 1.91 6.59
N LEU A 117 24.40 2.03 7.42
CA LEU A 117 23.04 2.34 6.97
C LEU A 117 22.20 2.98 8.09
N PRO A 118 21.08 3.65 7.76
CA PRO A 118 20.19 4.21 8.77
C PRO A 118 19.61 3.13 9.71
N PRO A 119 19.33 3.46 10.99
CA PRO A 119 18.91 2.48 11.99
C PRO A 119 17.62 1.73 11.60
N GLN A 120 16.72 2.37 10.87
CA GLN A 120 15.45 1.78 10.43
C GLN A 120 15.63 0.68 9.36
N GLN A 121 16.77 0.66 8.66
CA GLN A 121 17.07 -0.31 7.59
C GLN A 121 17.88 -1.50 8.09
N LEU A 122 18.42 -1.46 9.33
CA LEU A 122 19.31 -2.49 9.88
C LEU A 122 18.68 -3.90 9.88
N LEU A 123 17.40 -3.99 10.25
CA LEU A 123 16.68 -5.26 10.33
C LEU A 123 16.40 -5.85 8.95
N GLU A 124 15.97 -5.02 8.00
CA GLU A 124 15.70 -5.42 6.62
C GLU A 124 17.00 -5.83 5.90
N TYR A 125 18.07 -5.08 6.10
CA TYR A 125 19.38 -5.38 5.53
C TYR A 125 19.96 -6.69 6.07
N ALA A 126 19.85 -6.95 7.37
CA ALA A 126 20.24 -8.22 7.98
C ALA A 126 19.46 -9.41 7.40
N ALA A 127 18.15 -9.25 7.20
CA ALA A 127 17.29 -10.28 6.59
C ALA A 127 17.71 -10.57 5.14
N ASN A 128 18.02 -9.54 4.35
CA ASN A 128 18.47 -9.68 2.96
C ASN A 128 19.83 -10.39 2.84
N LEU A 129 20.71 -10.27 3.84
CA LEU A 129 21.96 -11.02 3.91
C LEU A 129 21.78 -12.49 4.34
N GLY A 130 20.55 -12.90 4.69
CA GLY A 130 20.26 -14.25 5.20
C GLY A 130 20.94 -14.55 6.54
N ARG A 131 21.25 -13.52 7.33
CA ARG A 131 21.91 -13.62 8.63
C ARG A 131 20.89 -13.49 9.76
N ALA A 132 21.01 -14.32 10.78
CA ALA A 132 20.13 -14.25 11.94
C ALA A 132 20.52 -13.07 12.85
N THR A 133 19.54 -12.36 13.41
CA THR A 133 19.77 -11.11 14.18
C THR A 133 20.48 -11.32 15.51
N ASP A 134 20.59 -12.55 15.98
CA ASP A 134 21.32 -12.97 17.18
C ASP A 134 22.83 -13.06 16.97
N THR A 135 23.29 -13.21 15.73
CA THR A 135 24.73 -13.20 15.37
C THR A 135 25.26 -11.81 15.04
N LEU A 136 24.40 -10.78 15.08
CA LEU A 136 24.72 -9.43 14.61
C LEU A 136 24.72 -8.41 15.74
N ALA A 137 25.61 -7.43 15.62
CA ALA A 137 25.66 -6.25 16.47
C ALA A 137 25.71 -4.99 15.61
N CYS A 138 25.26 -3.88 16.19
CA CYS A 138 25.25 -2.60 15.51
C CYS A 138 25.57 -1.46 16.46
N THR A 139 26.13 -0.39 15.92
CA THR A 139 26.44 0.82 16.68
C THR A 139 26.30 2.06 15.80
N PRO A 140 25.85 3.21 16.34
CA PRO A 140 25.97 4.48 15.63
C PRO A 140 27.41 4.74 15.20
N ALA A 141 27.60 5.27 14.00
CA ALA A 141 28.93 5.63 13.52
C ALA A 141 29.58 6.66 14.47
N GLY A 142 30.84 6.42 14.84
CA GLY A 142 31.57 7.23 15.81
C GLY A 142 31.54 6.71 17.25
N LEU A 143 30.86 5.58 17.53
CA LEU A 143 30.95 4.87 18.81
C LEU A 143 31.74 3.56 18.69
N GLU A 144 32.55 3.26 19.71
CA GLU A 144 33.33 2.02 19.79
C GLU A 144 32.57 0.86 20.46
N VAL A 145 31.45 1.16 21.13
CA VAL A 145 30.57 0.19 21.78
C VAL A 145 29.22 0.12 21.09
N GLY A 146 28.59 -1.04 21.08
CA GLY A 146 27.35 -1.28 20.33
C GLY A 146 26.36 -2.20 21.02
N PHE A 147 25.25 -2.46 20.33
CA PHE A 147 24.12 -3.23 20.81
C PHE A 147 23.94 -4.48 19.97
N LYS A 148 23.49 -5.58 20.60
CA LYS A 148 23.07 -6.77 19.85
C LYS A 148 21.78 -6.46 19.09
N LEU A 149 21.76 -6.74 17.79
CA LEU A 149 20.65 -6.37 16.93
C LEU A 149 19.33 -7.01 17.39
N SER A 150 19.35 -8.28 17.76
CA SER A 150 18.20 -9.00 18.33
C SER A 150 17.63 -8.36 19.60
N GLN A 151 18.46 -7.76 20.46
CA GLN A 151 18.03 -7.16 21.73
C GLN A 151 17.36 -5.80 21.54
N ILE A 152 17.75 -5.07 20.50
CA ILE A 152 17.25 -3.72 20.24
C ILE A 152 16.28 -3.64 19.06
N ALA A 153 15.96 -4.77 18.43
CA ALA A 153 15.07 -4.84 17.27
C ALA A 153 13.74 -4.08 17.51
N SER A 154 13.13 -4.26 18.69
CA SER A 154 11.87 -3.59 19.06
C SER A 154 11.97 -2.07 19.29
N LEU A 155 13.18 -1.55 19.48
CA LEU A 155 13.46 -0.12 19.64
C LEU A 155 13.87 0.53 18.31
N LEU A 156 14.38 -0.26 17.37
CA LEU A 156 14.70 0.16 16.00
C LEU A 156 13.47 0.11 15.08
N THR A 157 12.50 -0.74 15.40
CA THR A 157 11.16 -0.66 14.81
C THR A 157 10.51 0.63 15.28
N VAL A 158 10.16 1.51 14.34
CA VAL A 158 9.60 2.84 14.60
C VAL A 158 8.46 2.76 15.62
N ARG A 159 8.73 3.12 16.88
CA ARG A 159 7.70 3.54 17.83
C ARG A 159 7.40 5.00 17.53
N GLU A 160 6.15 5.29 17.20
CA GLU A 160 5.67 6.66 17.04
C GLU A 160 5.92 7.45 18.33
N GLU A 161 6.80 8.44 18.27
CA GLU A 161 6.97 9.39 19.36
C GLU A 161 5.68 10.23 19.50
N VAL A 162 4.96 9.99 20.58
CA VAL A 162 3.84 10.82 21.05
C VAL A 162 4.43 12.03 21.75
N GLU A 163 4.69 13.11 21.01
CA GLU A 163 4.85 14.43 21.62
C GLU A 163 3.47 15.05 21.88
N ALA A 164 3.21 15.34 23.16
CA ALA A 164 2.14 16.14 23.76
C ALA A 164 0.72 16.09 23.14
N LYS A 165 -0.24 15.56 23.94
CA LYS A 165 -1.70 15.71 23.71
C LYS A 165 -2.07 17.16 23.34
N PRO A 166 -2.80 17.33 22.22
CA PRO A 166 -4.18 17.76 22.40
C PRO A 166 -5.18 16.91 21.61
N VAL A 167 -6.23 16.50 22.32
CA VAL A 167 -7.51 15.97 21.83
C VAL A 167 -7.47 14.59 21.17
N ALA A 168 -8.47 13.78 21.50
CA ALA A 168 -8.58 12.36 21.13
C ALA A 168 -8.41 12.10 19.62
N PRO A 169 -7.66 11.05 19.21
CA PRO A 169 -7.47 10.72 17.78
C PRO A 169 -8.77 10.44 17.04
N SER A 170 -9.80 9.95 17.74
CA SER A 170 -11.09 9.62 17.13
C SER A 170 -11.90 10.86 16.72
N ALA A 171 -11.64 12.02 17.33
CA ALA A 171 -12.32 13.27 16.97
C ALA A 171 -11.62 13.95 15.78
N LEU A 172 -10.28 14.02 15.78
CA LEU A 172 -9.50 14.65 14.69
C LEU A 172 -9.55 13.85 13.37
N THR A 173 -9.53 12.52 13.42
CA THR A 173 -9.72 11.68 12.21
C THR A 173 -11.13 11.76 11.66
N ALA A 174 -12.14 11.88 12.52
CA ALA A 174 -13.53 12.10 12.12
C ALA A 174 -13.79 13.54 11.65
N GLU A 175 -13.03 14.53 12.13
CA GLU A 175 -13.08 15.92 11.65
C GLU A 175 -12.37 16.11 10.30
N GLN A 176 -11.27 15.40 10.04
CA GLN A 176 -10.52 15.46 8.78
C GLN A 176 -11.19 14.72 7.61
N ASN A 177 -12.12 13.80 7.88
CA ASN A 177 -12.81 13.03 6.86
C ASN A 177 -14.24 13.55 6.58
N LYS A 178 -14.36 14.86 6.37
CA LYS A 178 -15.61 15.55 6.02
C LYS A 178 -15.49 16.22 4.66
N GLY A 179 -16.63 16.39 4.00
CA GLY A 179 -16.72 17.12 2.73
C GLY A 179 -17.28 16.30 1.58
N ALA A 180 -17.62 17.00 0.51
CA ALA A 180 -18.32 16.43 -0.64
C ALA A 180 -17.45 15.50 -1.50
N HIS A 181 -16.14 15.77 -1.59
CA HIS A 181 -15.23 15.07 -2.49
C HIS A 181 -14.41 14.02 -1.74
N LEU A 182 -14.14 12.88 -2.37
CA LEU A 182 -13.37 11.77 -1.78
C LEU A 182 -12.07 11.57 -2.56
N CYS A 183 -10.93 11.95 -2.00
CA CYS A 183 -9.64 11.80 -2.69
C CYS A 183 -9.42 10.35 -3.18
N PRO A 184 -9.14 10.12 -4.48
CA PRO A 184 -8.99 8.78 -5.06
C PRO A 184 -7.63 8.15 -4.71
N VAL A 185 -6.92 8.66 -3.71
CA VAL A 185 -5.57 8.17 -3.36
C VAL A 185 -5.49 7.89 -1.86
N CYS A 186 -5.88 8.85 -1.02
CA CYS A 186 -5.86 8.65 0.43
C CYS A 186 -7.23 8.35 1.05
N TRP A 187 -8.30 8.39 0.24
CA TRP A 187 -9.70 8.13 0.65
C TRP A 187 -10.18 9.00 1.81
N THR A 188 -9.61 10.18 1.94
CA THR A 188 -10.05 11.20 2.89
C THR A 188 -10.93 12.20 2.16
N ARG A 189 -12.03 12.59 2.78
CA ARG A 189 -12.97 13.57 2.26
C ARG A 189 -12.47 14.99 2.49
N PHE A 190 -12.87 15.89 1.59
CA PHE A 190 -12.58 17.32 1.68
C PHE A 190 -13.60 18.11 0.87
N ASP A 191 -13.75 19.40 1.16
CA ASP A 191 -14.58 20.30 0.36
C ASP A 191 -13.75 20.99 -0.74
N ALA A 192 -14.42 21.46 -1.80
CA ALA A 192 -13.74 22.09 -2.93
C ALA A 192 -12.85 23.29 -2.50
N GLY A 193 -13.27 24.02 -1.46
CA GLY A 193 -12.50 25.13 -0.89
C GLY A 193 -11.24 24.72 -0.13
N ASP A 194 -11.11 23.45 0.27
CA ASP A 194 -9.91 22.94 0.93
C ASP A 194 -8.84 22.51 -0.08
N ALA A 195 -9.20 22.35 -1.35
CA ALA A 195 -8.27 21.89 -2.38
C ALA A 195 -7.10 22.86 -2.54
N LEU A 196 -5.89 22.31 -2.61
CA LEU A 196 -4.68 23.11 -2.81
C LEU A 196 -4.47 23.37 -4.30
N SER A 197 -3.97 24.54 -4.65
CA SER A 197 -3.43 24.82 -5.98
C SER A 197 -1.99 24.34 -6.09
N VAL A 198 -1.59 23.86 -7.27
CA VAL A 198 -0.21 23.46 -7.57
C VAL A 198 0.47 24.57 -8.34
N ALA A 199 1.61 25.07 -7.83
CA ALA A 199 2.36 26.14 -8.46
C ALA A 199 2.91 25.73 -9.84
N ILE A 200 2.92 26.68 -10.78
CA ILE A 200 3.44 26.47 -12.14
C ILE A 200 4.89 26.95 -12.26
N HIS A 201 5.22 28.09 -11.66
CA HIS A 201 6.53 28.71 -11.84
C HIS A 201 7.68 27.77 -11.44
N GLU A 202 8.75 27.78 -12.23
CA GLU A 202 9.84 26.81 -12.07
C GLU A 202 10.53 26.88 -10.70
N ASP A 203 10.72 28.10 -10.21
CA ASP A 203 11.34 28.40 -8.92
C ASP A 203 10.47 28.06 -7.70
N LEU A 204 9.18 27.73 -7.90
CA LEU A 204 8.27 27.35 -6.81
C LEU A 204 8.27 25.84 -6.57
N ARG A 205 9.46 25.23 -6.53
CA ARG A 205 9.67 23.86 -6.02
C ARG A 205 10.01 23.89 -4.53
N GLY A 206 9.93 22.73 -3.88
CA GLY A 206 10.13 22.60 -2.45
C GLY A 206 8.82 22.60 -1.67
N ASP A 207 7.94 21.65 -2.00
CA ASP A 207 6.77 21.43 -1.16
C ASP A 207 7.23 20.99 0.24
N PRO A 208 6.74 21.63 1.33
CA PRO A 208 7.21 21.36 2.67
C PRO A 208 6.89 19.94 3.18
N ILE A 209 5.98 19.22 2.51
CA ILE A 209 5.60 17.85 2.88
C ILE A 209 6.13 16.83 1.87
N LEU A 210 6.04 17.11 0.57
CA LEU A 210 6.48 16.17 -0.47
C LEU A 210 7.96 16.30 -0.85
N GLY A 211 8.64 17.34 -0.38
CA GLY A 211 10.08 17.52 -0.53
C GLY A 211 10.50 18.47 -1.67
N ALA A 212 11.82 18.58 -1.83
CA ALA A 212 12.48 19.56 -2.69
C ALA A 212 12.06 19.47 -4.17
N ASP A 213 11.83 18.27 -4.68
CA ASP A 213 11.53 18.07 -6.11
C ASP A 213 10.07 18.39 -6.47
N ALA A 214 9.19 18.44 -5.49
CA ALA A 214 7.77 18.66 -5.71
C ALA A 214 7.45 20.15 -5.89
N ARG A 215 6.57 20.48 -6.84
CA ARG A 215 5.98 21.83 -6.97
C ARG A 215 5.25 22.20 -5.67
N LEU A 216 5.34 23.46 -5.27
CA LEU A 216 4.65 23.98 -4.09
C LEU A 216 3.14 23.78 -4.22
N ARG A 217 2.52 23.10 -3.24
CA ARG A 217 1.07 23.16 -3.04
C ARG A 217 0.72 24.26 -2.05
N PHE A 218 -0.26 25.09 -2.39
CA PHE A 218 -0.66 26.24 -1.58
C PHE A 218 -2.17 26.44 -1.59
N GLN A 219 -2.68 27.08 -0.53
CA GLN A 219 -4.06 27.55 -0.50
C GLN A 219 -4.16 28.85 -1.32
N PRO A 220 -5.01 28.91 -2.37
CA PRO A 220 -5.09 30.07 -3.21
C PRO A 220 -5.72 31.26 -2.48
N THR A 221 -5.03 32.40 -2.48
CA THR A 221 -5.52 33.67 -1.89
C THR A 221 -5.74 34.76 -2.92
N ARG A 222 -5.29 34.54 -4.15
CA ARG A 222 -5.36 35.47 -5.28
C ARG A 222 -5.89 34.73 -6.49
N PHE A 223 -6.74 35.39 -7.24
CA PHE A 223 -7.34 34.87 -8.46
C PHE A 223 -7.28 35.92 -9.56
N ASN A 224 -7.22 35.48 -10.81
CA ASN A 224 -7.38 36.37 -11.97
C ASN A 224 -8.87 36.58 -12.31
N ASP A 225 -9.15 37.39 -13.33
CA ASP A 225 -10.52 37.72 -13.77
C ASP A 225 -11.31 36.50 -14.29
N GLN A 226 -10.63 35.37 -14.55
CA GLN A 226 -11.24 34.11 -14.97
C GLN A 226 -11.51 33.17 -13.78
N GLY A 227 -11.19 33.58 -12.55
CA GLY A 227 -11.34 32.76 -11.35
C GLY A 227 -10.25 31.69 -11.18
N LEU A 228 -9.15 31.76 -11.93
CA LEU A 228 -8.00 30.86 -11.76
C LEU A 228 -7.09 31.37 -10.64
N ALA A 229 -6.64 30.46 -9.79
CA ALA A 229 -5.70 30.76 -8.72
C ALA A 229 -4.38 31.29 -9.26
N LEU A 230 -3.78 32.27 -8.60
CA LEU A 230 -2.45 32.78 -8.96
C LEU A 230 -1.39 32.26 -7.98
N ASP A 231 -0.30 31.71 -8.50
CA ASP A 231 0.86 31.36 -7.70
C ASP A 231 1.57 32.61 -7.13
N PRO A 232 2.49 32.45 -6.15
CA PRO A 232 3.27 33.57 -5.62
C PRO A 232 4.01 34.43 -6.66
N MET A 233 4.29 33.90 -7.85
CA MET A 233 4.93 34.62 -8.96
C MET A 233 3.92 35.23 -9.94
N GLY A 234 2.61 35.07 -9.68
CA GLY A 234 1.53 35.66 -10.46
C GLY A 234 1.11 34.85 -11.69
N LEU A 235 1.54 33.58 -11.82
CA LEU A 235 1.09 32.70 -12.90
C LEU A 235 -0.22 32.00 -12.51
N ALA A 236 -1.12 31.85 -13.49
CA ALA A 236 -2.42 31.22 -13.28
C ALA A 236 -2.31 29.70 -13.21
N CYS A 237 -2.73 29.11 -12.10
CA CYS A 237 -2.71 27.67 -11.82
C CYS A 237 -4.06 27.03 -12.17
N THR A 238 -4.02 25.89 -12.86
CA THR A 238 -5.19 25.06 -13.17
C THR A 238 -5.21 23.75 -12.39
N ASP A 239 -4.04 23.31 -11.92
CA ASP A 239 -3.88 22.03 -11.25
C ASP A 239 -4.24 22.14 -9.77
N LEU A 240 -5.05 21.17 -9.32
CA LEU A 240 -5.47 21.02 -7.93
C LEU A 240 -4.78 19.84 -7.28
N ALA A 241 -4.64 19.87 -5.97
CA ALA A 241 -4.10 18.79 -5.16
C ALA A 241 -4.95 18.55 -3.91
N CYS A 242 -4.96 17.30 -3.47
CA CYS A 242 -5.62 16.91 -2.23
C CYS A 242 -5.00 17.64 -1.03
N PRO A 243 -5.80 18.24 -0.12
CA PRO A 243 -5.27 18.90 1.07
C PRO A 243 -4.55 17.95 2.02
N HIS A 244 -4.99 16.68 2.03
CA HIS A 244 -4.51 15.66 2.96
C HIS A 244 -3.24 14.99 2.46
N CYS A 245 -3.30 14.36 1.27
CA CYS A 245 -2.17 13.61 0.74
C CYS A 245 -1.30 14.39 -0.24
N ARG A 246 -1.64 15.65 -0.55
CA ARG A 246 -0.90 16.52 -1.49
C ARG A 246 -0.78 16.00 -2.92
N ARG A 247 -1.35 14.82 -3.24
CA ARG A 247 -1.35 14.29 -4.61
C ARG A 247 -2.18 15.19 -5.51
N GLN A 248 -1.61 15.51 -6.68
CA GLN A 248 -2.32 16.24 -7.73
C GLN A 248 -3.55 15.43 -8.16
N LEU A 249 -4.68 16.12 -8.24
CA LEU A 249 -5.96 15.57 -8.66
C LEU A 249 -6.07 15.67 -10.19
N PRO A 250 -6.82 14.75 -10.83
CA PRO A 250 -7.11 14.84 -12.26
C PRO A 250 -7.76 16.18 -12.67
N PRO A 251 -7.57 16.62 -13.92
CA PRO A 251 -8.31 17.76 -14.45
C PRO A 251 -9.83 17.57 -14.33
N GLY A 252 -10.56 18.62 -13.97
CA GLY A 252 -12.02 18.58 -13.83
C GLY A 252 -12.53 17.70 -12.67
N TYR A 253 -11.65 17.26 -11.76
CA TYR A 253 -12.03 16.39 -10.64
C TYR A 253 -13.13 16.99 -9.74
N MET A 254 -13.24 18.31 -9.64
CA MET A 254 -14.33 18.92 -8.85
C MET A 254 -15.67 18.96 -9.58
N ASP A 255 -15.68 18.76 -10.91
CA ASP A 255 -16.81 19.08 -11.77
C ASP A 255 -17.68 17.86 -12.11
N MET A 256 -17.25 16.65 -11.73
CA MET A 256 -17.92 15.39 -12.06
C MET A 256 -17.93 14.40 -10.90
N PRO A 257 -18.92 13.49 -10.84
CA PRO A 257 -18.90 12.40 -9.88
C PRO A 257 -17.79 11.39 -10.18
N HIS A 258 -17.26 10.76 -9.13
CA HIS A 258 -16.25 9.69 -9.23
C HIS A 258 -16.82 8.35 -8.75
N ARG A 259 -16.60 7.30 -9.54
CA ARG A 259 -16.99 5.92 -9.22
C ARG A 259 -15.74 5.07 -9.08
N ILE A 260 -15.45 4.64 -7.85
CA ILE A 260 -14.35 3.71 -7.57
C ILE A 260 -14.82 2.29 -7.85
N LEU A 261 -14.09 1.58 -8.71
CA LEU A 261 -14.23 0.14 -8.94
C LEU A 261 -12.93 -0.55 -8.53
N SER A 262 -12.98 -1.44 -7.54
CA SER A 262 -11.79 -2.15 -7.04
C SER A 262 -11.66 -3.52 -7.67
N VAL A 263 -10.50 -3.83 -8.28
CA VAL A 263 -10.18 -5.18 -8.75
C VAL A 263 -9.41 -5.91 -7.66
N ILE A 264 -9.99 -7.01 -7.19
CA ILE A 264 -9.45 -7.88 -6.16
C ILE A 264 -9.23 -9.27 -6.76
N GLY A 265 -8.23 -10.00 -6.29
CA GLY A 265 -7.99 -11.37 -6.72
C GLY A 265 -6.59 -11.82 -6.34
N ALA A 266 -6.39 -13.14 -6.25
CA ALA A 266 -5.13 -13.71 -5.81
C ALA A 266 -3.92 -13.23 -6.63
N PRO A 267 -2.70 -13.26 -6.06
CA PRO A 267 -1.48 -13.09 -6.84
C PRO A 267 -1.50 -13.99 -8.08
N SER A 268 -1.09 -13.45 -9.22
CA SER A 268 -1.10 -14.14 -10.52
C SER A 268 -2.50 -14.57 -11.04
N ALA A 269 -3.62 -14.10 -10.49
CA ALA A 269 -4.96 -14.38 -11.02
C ALA A 269 -5.22 -13.74 -12.40
N GLY A 270 -4.34 -12.84 -12.85
CA GLY A 270 -4.42 -12.18 -14.16
C GLY A 270 -5.02 -10.77 -14.13
N LYS A 271 -5.08 -10.11 -12.96
CA LYS A 271 -5.67 -8.78 -12.78
C LYS A 271 -5.09 -7.72 -13.71
N SER A 272 -3.76 -7.63 -13.79
CA SER A 272 -3.04 -6.68 -14.64
C SER A 272 -3.33 -6.90 -16.15
N TYR A 273 -3.41 -8.16 -16.59
CA TYR A 273 -3.86 -8.48 -17.96
C TYR A 273 -5.35 -8.15 -18.17
N TYR A 274 -6.20 -8.44 -17.19
CA TYR A 274 -7.62 -8.11 -17.23
C TYR A 274 -7.83 -6.59 -17.35
N LEU A 275 -7.13 -5.77 -16.56
CA LEU A 275 -7.23 -4.31 -16.61
C LEU A 275 -6.73 -3.72 -17.94
N ALA A 276 -5.60 -4.21 -18.45
CA ALA A 276 -5.06 -3.74 -19.73
C ALA A 276 -6.01 -4.06 -20.90
N VAL A 277 -6.59 -5.27 -20.91
CA VAL A 277 -7.59 -5.66 -21.90
C VAL A 277 -8.91 -4.92 -21.70
N LEU A 278 -9.39 -4.80 -20.46
CA LEU A 278 -10.64 -4.11 -20.12
C LEU A 278 -10.62 -2.66 -20.59
N THR A 279 -9.55 -1.93 -20.32
CA THR A 279 -9.45 -0.51 -20.72
C THR A 279 -9.39 -0.34 -22.24
N HIS A 280 -8.77 -1.26 -22.98
CA HIS A 280 -8.83 -1.29 -24.43
C HIS A 280 -10.25 -1.60 -24.95
N VAL A 281 -10.88 -2.66 -24.41
CA VAL A 281 -12.23 -3.07 -24.81
C VAL A 281 -13.26 -1.98 -24.51
N LEU A 282 -13.20 -1.34 -23.35
CA LEU A 282 -14.09 -0.23 -22.97
C LEU A 282 -13.92 0.96 -23.93
N GLN A 283 -12.69 1.29 -24.31
CA GLN A 283 -12.41 2.38 -25.26
C GLN A 283 -13.04 2.13 -26.64
N ASP A 284 -13.05 0.87 -27.09
CA ASP A 284 -13.58 0.48 -28.39
C ASP A 284 -15.11 0.25 -28.38
N ARG A 285 -15.64 -0.32 -27.29
CA ARG A 285 -17.03 -0.78 -27.21
C ARG A 285 -18.01 0.29 -26.73
N LEU A 286 -17.68 1.05 -25.70
CA LEU A 286 -18.57 2.05 -25.10
C LEU A 286 -19.16 3.06 -26.10
N PRO A 287 -18.41 3.54 -27.12
CA PRO A 287 -18.96 4.44 -28.12
C PRO A 287 -20.09 3.80 -28.95
N GLY A 288 -19.94 2.53 -29.31
CA GLY A 288 -20.94 1.79 -30.09
C GLY A 288 -22.10 1.28 -29.24
N ASP A 289 -21.81 0.82 -28.02
CA ASP A 289 -22.79 0.18 -27.15
C ASP A 289 -23.72 1.21 -26.48
N PHE A 290 -23.20 2.34 -26.03
CA PHE A 290 -23.96 3.33 -25.24
C PHE A 290 -23.80 4.78 -25.72
N GLY A 291 -22.99 5.03 -26.76
CA GLY A 291 -22.67 6.39 -27.20
C GLY A 291 -21.83 7.16 -26.18
N LEU A 292 -21.02 6.45 -25.39
CA LEU A 292 -20.15 7.02 -24.37
C LEU A 292 -18.70 7.01 -24.85
N ALA A 293 -18.01 8.13 -24.69
CA ALA A 293 -16.57 8.20 -24.89
C ALA A 293 -15.86 7.82 -23.59
N PHE A 294 -14.95 6.85 -23.66
CA PHE A 294 -14.05 6.48 -22.57
C PHE A 294 -12.67 7.06 -22.82
N LYS A 295 -12.25 8.01 -21.97
CA LYS A 295 -11.03 8.80 -22.17
C LYS A 295 -10.10 8.66 -20.97
N ASP A 296 -8.80 8.75 -21.24
CA ASP A 296 -7.78 8.82 -20.20
C ASP A 296 -7.93 10.14 -19.43
N GLY A 297 -8.30 10.03 -18.15
CA GLY A 297 -8.56 11.18 -17.25
C GLY A 297 -7.33 11.60 -16.44
N ASP A 298 -6.30 10.74 -16.35
CA ASP A 298 -5.01 11.05 -15.75
C ASP A 298 -3.89 10.35 -16.52
N PRO A 299 -3.44 10.91 -17.66
CA PRO A 299 -2.42 10.28 -18.50
C PRO A 299 -1.12 9.99 -17.75
N SER A 300 -0.79 10.82 -16.75
CA SER A 300 0.40 10.64 -15.91
C SER A 300 0.26 9.46 -14.96
N GLY A 301 -0.89 9.33 -14.28
CA GLY A 301 -1.21 8.21 -13.39
C GLY A 301 -1.43 6.90 -14.14
N ASN A 302 -1.98 6.97 -15.36
CA ASN A 302 -2.28 5.82 -16.20
C ASN A 302 -1.10 5.31 -17.02
N MET A 303 0.07 5.96 -16.95
CA MET A 303 1.24 5.61 -17.77
C MET A 303 1.58 4.12 -17.75
N LEU A 304 1.58 3.50 -16.57
CA LEU A 304 1.88 2.06 -16.42
C LEU A 304 0.83 1.18 -17.12
N LEU A 305 -0.46 1.46 -16.91
CA LEU A 305 -1.53 0.69 -17.54
C LEU A 305 -1.57 0.90 -19.06
N ASN A 306 -1.31 2.12 -19.51
CA ASN A 306 -1.15 2.45 -20.93
C ASN A 306 0.03 1.70 -21.55
N GLN A 307 1.16 1.60 -20.86
CA GLN A 307 2.31 0.81 -21.31
C GLN A 307 1.94 -0.66 -21.43
N MET A 308 1.30 -1.25 -20.41
CA MET A 308 0.86 -2.65 -20.44
C MET A 308 -0.12 -2.93 -21.59
N ARG A 309 -1.11 -2.05 -21.78
CA ARG A 309 -2.06 -2.14 -22.90
C ARG A 309 -1.32 -2.09 -24.24
N ASN A 310 -0.42 -1.12 -24.42
CA ASN A 310 0.34 -0.98 -25.66
C ASN A 310 1.24 -2.20 -25.90
N THR A 311 1.89 -2.73 -24.86
CA THR A 311 2.67 -3.96 -24.93
C THR A 311 1.82 -5.13 -25.44
N LEU A 312 0.59 -5.30 -24.94
CA LEU A 312 -0.28 -6.40 -25.38
C LEU A 312 -0.78 -6.25 -26.81
N PHE A 313 -1.31 -5.08 -27.16
CA PHE A 313 -2.02 -4.86 -28.43
C PHE A 313 -1.11 -4.38 -29.57
N SER A 314 0.14 -4.01 -29.29
CA SER A 314 1.15 -3.67 -30.31
C SER A 314 2.26 -4.72 -30.46
N ALA A 315 2.23 -5.80 -29.67
CA ALA A 315 3.19 -6.89 -29.77
C ALA A 315 3.04 -7.66 -31.10
N ALA A 316 4.17 -8.02 -31.70
CA ALA A 316 4.20 -8.88 -32.89
C ALA A 316 4.34 -10.36 -32.52
N THR A 317 4.97 -10.66 -31.39
CA THR A 317 5.25 -12.03 -30.92
C THR A 317 4.76 -12.24 -29.48
N PRO A 318 4.55 -13.50 -29.04
CA PRO A 318 4.22 -13.79 -27.65
C PRO A 318 5.25 -13.29 -26.63
N GLU A 319 6.55 -13.26 -27.00
CA GLU A 319 7.59 -12.74 -26.11
C GLU A 319 7.42 -11.23 -25.87
N ASP A 320 7.07 -10.47 -26.91
CA ASP A 320 6.79 -9.03 -26.80
C ASP A 320 5.52 -8.73 -26.00
N ALA A 321 4.54 -9.64 -26.02
CA ALA A 321 3.26 -9.50 -25.30
C ALA A 321 3.34 -9.86 -23.80
N LEU A 322 4.53 -10.23 -23.31
CA LEU A 322 4.72 -10.64 -21.92
C LEU A 322 4.81 -9.44 -20.99
N LEU A 323 3.89 -9.36 -20.01
CA LEU A 323 3.96 -8.34 -18.97
C LEU A 323 4.98 -8.75 -17.89
N GLY A 324 5.93 -7.85 -17.59
CA GLY A 324 6.95 -8.07 -16.57
C GLY A 324 6.41 -7.83 -15.16
N LYS A 325 6.64 -8.77 -14.22
CA LYS A 325 6.25 -8.61 -12.80
C LYS A 325 6.94 -7.40 -12.14
N THR A 326 8.20 -7.16 -12.49
CA THR A 326 9.03 -6.07 -11.95
C THR A 326 8.52 -4.68 -12.31
N ALA A 327 7.75 -4.54 -13.39
CA ALA A 327 7.11 -3.27 -13.74
C ALA A 327 5.92 -2.93 -12.83
N LEU A 328 5.35 -3.93 -12.14
CA LEU A 328 4.09 -3.82 -11.39
C LEU A 328 4.31 -3.63 -9.88
N GLU A 329 5.31 -4.29 -9.29
CA GLU A 329 5.47 -4.37 -7.83
C GLU A 329 6.01 -3.07 -7.18
N GLY A 330 6.73 -2.21 -7.91
CA GLY A 330 7.28 -0.94 -7.37
C GLY A 330 6.63 0.34 -7.90
N ALA A 331 6.05 0.31 -9.10
CA ALA A 331 5.52 1.50 -9.78
C ALA A 331 4.04 1.76 -9.52
N THR A 332 3.29 0.76 -9.03
CA THR A 332 1.86 0.89 -8.73
C THR A 332 1.57 1.54 -7.38
N TYR A 333 2.61 1.87 -6.60
CA TYR A 333 2.47 2.57 -5.32
C TYR A 333 3.21 3.91 -5.32
N GLU A 334 2.76 4.80 -4.43
CA GLU A 334 3.37 6.10 -4.21
C GLU A 334 3.42 6.38 -2.71
N LYS A 335 4.59 6.83 -2.21
CA LYS A 335 4.72 7.27 -0.83
C LYS A 335 4.11 8.66 -0.68
N LEU A 336 3.02 8.75 0.07
CA LEU A 336 2.28 10.00 0.27
C LEU A 336 1.88 10.18 1.74
N PRO A 337 1.69 11.43 2.19
CA PRO A 337 1.21 11.70 3.53
C PRO A 337 -0.23 11.24 3.70
N ARG A 338 -0.51 10.57 4.82
CA ARG A 338 -1.86 10.21 5.27
C ARG A 338 -1.88 10.18 6.79
N LEU A 339 -2.82 10.91 7.39
CA LEU A 339 -2.99 10.98 8.85
C LEU A 339 -1.67 11.27 9.61
N GLY A 340 -0.86 12.20 9.09
CA GLY A 340 0.40 12.61 9.71
C GLY A 340 1.61 11.71 9.45
N ARG A 341 1.49 10.67 8.60
CA ARG A 341 2.61 9.77 8.27
C ARG A 341 2.76 9.58 6.77
N MET A 342 3.99 9.30 6.34
CA MET A 342 4.24 8.86 4.97
C MET A 342 3.92 7.37 4.86
N VAL A 343 2.97 7.02 4.01
CA VAL A 343 2.56 5.63 3.77
C VAL A 343 2.57 5.32 2.28
N SER A 344 2.74 4.05 1.94
CA SER A 344 2.64 3.58 0.55
C SER A 344 1.17 3.47 0.16
N LEU A 345 0.70 4.33 -0.75
CA LEU A 345 -0.68 4.33 -1.25
C LEU A 345 -0.71 3.78 -2.69
N PRO A 346 -1.71 2.95 -3.04
CA PRO A 346 -1.86 2.45 -4.40
C PRO A 346 -2.20 3.61 -5.34
N ARG A 347 -1.60 3.60 -6.53
CA ARG A 347 -1.92 4.53 -7.61
C ARG A 347 -3.23 4.10 -8.27
N PRO A 348 -4.26 4.96 -8.30
CA PRO A 348 -5.47 4.69 -9.07
C PRO A 348 -5.22 4.86 -10.57
N PHE A 349 -5.98 4.13 -11.38
CA PHE A 349 -6.13 4.41 -12.81
C PHE A 349 -7.42 5.17 -13.06
N ILE A 350 -7.35 6.36 -13.65
CA ILE A 350 -8.49 7.28 -13.72
C ILE A 350 -8.89 7.55 -15.17
N TYR A 351 -10.14 7.28 -15.49
CA TYR A 351 -10.73 7.50 -16.81
C TYR A 351 -11.98 8.36 -16.67
N SER A 352 -12.36 9.08 -17.72
CA SER A 352 -13.65 9.74 -17.81
C SER A 352 -14.56 9.04 -18.81
N LEU A 353 -15.85 8.93 -18.46
CA LEU A 353 -16.93 8.58 -19.36
C LEU A 353 -17.78 9.82 -19.58
N ALA A 354 -17.93 10.21 -20.83
CA ALA A 354 -18.78 11.32 -21.19
C ALA A 354 -19.60 11.00 -22.43
N ARG A 355 -20.85 11.50 -22.47
CA ARG A 355 -21.62 11.53 -23.72
C ARG A 355 -21.20 12.76 -24.54
N PRO A 356 -20.61 12.62 -25.74
CA PRO A 356 -20.03 13.75 -26.48
C PRO A 356 -21.02 14.89 -26.80
N SER A 357 -22.32 14.59 -26.89
CA SER A 357 -23.37 15.54 -27.24
C SER A 357 -24.08 16.18 -26.03
N ALA A 358 -23.79 15.77 -24.80
CA ALA A 358 -24.48 16.25 -23.60
C ALA A 358 -23.52 17.02 -22.70
N SER A 359 -23.84 18.28 -22.38
CA SER A 359 -22.90 19.19 -21.72
C SER A 359 -22.66 18.95 -20.22
N ARG A 360 -23.19 17.86 -19.63
CA ARG A 360 -23.09 17.54 -18.18
C ARG A 360 -23.22 16.05 -17.85
N ASP A 361 -23.15 15.17 -18.84
CA ASP A 361 -23.29 13.72 -18.63
C ASP A 361 -21.89 13.09 -18.63
N GLU A 362 -21.10 13.45 -17.61
CA GLU A 362 -19.73 12.98 -17.40
C GLU A 362 -19.57 12.33 -16.03
N THR A 363 -18.79 11.26 -15.95
CA THR A 363 -18.46 10.56 -14.72
C THR A 363 -17.05 10.02 -14.83
N SER A 364 -16.27 10.15 -13.77
CA SER A 364 -14.95 9.57 -13.68
C SER A 364 -15.03 8.15 -13.10
N ILE A 365 -14.36 7.19 -13.75
CA ILE A 365 -14.10 5.86 -13.20
C ILE A 365 -12.69 5.80 -12.66
N VAL A 366 -12.56 5.28 -11.45
CA VAL A 366 -11.29 5.06 -10.75
C VAL A 366 -11.12 3.55 -10.55
N LEU A 367 -10.12 2.95 -11.21
CA LEU A 367 -9.79 1.52 -11.13
C LEU A 367 -8.56 1.30 -10.23
N TYR A 368 -8.55 0.21 -9.47
CA TYR A 368 -7.39 -0.23 -8.69
C TYR A 368 -7.05 -1.70 -8.98
N ASP A 369 -5.75 -2.02 -9.17
CA ASP A 369 -5.22 -3.38 -9.43
C ASP A 369 -4.76 -4.12 -8.15
N ASN A 370 -4.51 -3.38 -7.08
CA ASN A 370 -3.57 -3.81 -6.03
C ASN A 370 -4.21 -4.54 -4.84
N ALA A 371 -5.51 -4.78 -4.86
CA ALA A 371 -6.21 -5.21 -3.66
C ALA A 371 -5.82 -6.63 -3.19
N GLY A 372 -5.41 -7.51 -4.10
CA GLY A 372 -5.09 -8.91 -3.79
C GLY A 372 -3.93 -9.11 -2.82
N GLU A 373 -2.85 -8.34 -2.98
CA GLU A 373 -1.65 -8.43 -2.14
C GLU A 373 -1.92 -7.87 -0.74
N HIS A 374 -2.75 -6.84 -0.65
CA HIS A 374 -3.17 -6.29 0.62
C HIS A 374 -3.94 -7.32 1.43
N PHE A 375 -4.79 -8.15 0.83
CA PHE A 375 -5.62 -9.15 1.52
C PHE A 375 -4.90 -10.48 1.81
N GLU A 376 -3.57 -10.53 1.75
CA GLU A 376 -2.83 -11.68 2.28
C GLU A 376 -2.86 -11.70 3.83
N PRO A 377 -2.97 -12.89 4.46
CA PRO A 377 -3.00 -13.00 5.91
C PRO A 377 -1.75 -12.42 6.58
N GLY A 378 -1.93 -11.65 7.66
CA GLY A 378 -0.85 -11.11 8.48
C GLY A 378 -0.42 -9.67 8.18
N ILE A 379 -1.00 -9.02 7.17
CA ILE A 379 -0.75 -7.60 6.85
C ILE A 379 -1.70 -6.71 7.67
N ASP A 380 -1.16 -5.83 8.52
CA ASP A 380 -1.96 -4.89 9.31
C ASP A 380 -2.58 -3.79 8.43
N ILE A 381 -3.79 -3.34 8.78
CA ILE A 381 -4.53 -2.29 8.10
C ILE A 381 -3.93 -0.89 8.31
N HIS A 382 -3.19 -0.71 9.41
CA HIS A 382 -2.44 0.50 9.72
C HIS A 382 -1.15 0.59 8.88
N ASP A 383 -0.52 -0.56 8.62
CA ASP A 383 0.69 -0.67 7.78
C ASP A 383 0.35 -0.72 6.29
N SER A 384 -0.88 -1.12 5.95
CA SER A 384 -1.39 -1.18 4.59
C SER A 384 -2.81 -0.62 4.48
N PRO A 385 -2.97 0.73 4.44
CA PRO A 385 -4.27 1.37 4.23
C PRO A 385 -4.86 1.07 2.84
N GLY A 386 -4.13 0.30 2.02
CA GLY A 386 -4.53 -0.19 0.71
C GLY A 386 -5.91 -0.84 0.69
N ALA A 387 -6.47 -1.37 1.78
CA ALA A 387 -7.85 -1.89 1.78
C ALA A 387 -8.95 -0.80 1.83
N MET A 388 -8.62 0.47 2.08
CA MET A 388 -9.60 1.55 2.27
C MET A 388 -10.36 1.94 0.99
N HIS A 389 -9.77 1.76 -0.20
CA HIS A 389 -10.52 1.99 -1.46
C HIS A 389 -11.75 1.09 -1.53
N VAL A 390 -11.60 -0.18 -1.14
CA VAL A 390 -12.65 -1.22 -1.22
C VAL A 390 -13.89 -0.84 -0.39
N ALA A 391 -13.69 -0.21 0.77
CA ALA A 391 -14.78 0.28 1.61
C ALA A 391 -15.51 1.50 1.02
N ASN A 392 -14.86 2.26 0.13
CA ASN A 392 -15.44 3.43 -0.53
C ASN A 392 -15.86 3.15 -1.99
N SER A 393 -15.81 1.90 -2.41
CA SER A 393 -16.09 1.50 -3.79
C SER A 393 -17.56 1.58 -4.14
N ALA A 394 -17.83 2.05 -5.35
CA ALA A 394 -19.13 1.93 -5.99
C ALA A 394 -19.40 0.50 -6.48
N GLY A 395 -18.34 -0.30 -6.66
CA GLY A 395 -18.43 -1.69 -7.08
C GLY A 395 -17.14 -2.46 -6.84
N LEU A 396 -17.26 -3.75 -6.55
CA LEU A 396 -16.13 -4.65 -6.37
C LEU A 396 -16.06 -5.65 -7.52
N LEU A 397 -14.87 -5.89 -8.07
CA LEU A 397 -14.60 -6.95 -9.03
C LEU A 397 -13.68 -7.98 -8.37
N PHE A 398 -14.20 -9.17 -8.06
CA PHE A 398 -13.38 -10.27 -7.55
C PHE A 398 -13.00 -11.20 -8.70
N LEU A 399 -11.74 -11.14 -9.14
CA LEU A 399 -11.18 -11.98 -10.20
C LEU A 399 -10.71 -13.32 -9.64
N PHE A 400 -11.47 -14.35 -9.99
CA PHE A 400 -11.17 -15.75 -9.71
C PHE A 400 -10.49 -16.42 -10.92
N ASP A 401 -9.43 -17.17 -10.66
CA ASP A 401 -8.65 -17.95 -11.63
C ASP A 401 -8.95 -19.46 -11.48
N PRO A 402 -9.77 -20.03 -12.38
CA PRO A 402 -10.06 -21.47 -12.42
C PRO A 402 -8.84 -22.35 -12.59
N THR A 403 -7.79 -21.89 -13.28
CA THR A 403 -6.60 -22.71 -13.54
C THR A 403 -5.66 -22.79 -12.34
N ALA A 404 -5.89 -21.96 -11.32
CA ALA A 404 -5.24 -22.09 -10.01
C ALA A 404 -5.96 -23.08 -9.09
N ASN A 405 -7.27 -23.27 -9.28
CA ASN A 405 -8.11 -24.02 -8.34
C ASN A 405 -8.08 -25.53 -8.59
N ALA A 406 -7.84 -26.31 -7.54
CA ALA A 406 -7.68 -27.76 -7.64
C ALA A 406 -8.94 -28.49 -8.17
N ARG A 407 -10.15 -28.00 -7.80
CA ARG A 407 -11.41 -28.63 -8.19
C ARG A 407 -11.76 -28.34 -9.65
N PHE A 408 -11.46 -27.13 -10.12
CA PHE A 408 -11.52 -26.81 -11.55
C PHE A 408 -10.49 -27.62 -12.33
N LYS A 409 -9.23 -27.68 -11.90
CA LYS A 409 -8.19 -28.50 -12.54
C LYS A 409 -8.62 -29.96 -12.77
N ALA A 410 -9.33 -30.55 -11.81
CA ALA A 410 -9.87 -31.91 -11.95
C ALA A 410 -10.93 -32.08 -13.06
N LYS A 411 -11.60 -31.00 -13.46
CA LYS A 411 -12.55 -30.96 -14.59
C LYS A 411 -11.94 -30.50 -15.91
N LEU A 412 -10.75 -29.92 -15.87
CA LEU A 412 -10.02 -29.42 -17.05
C LEU A 412 -8.98 -30.42 -17.57
N ILE A 413 -9.11 -31.70 -17.21
CA ILE A 413 -8.24 -32.76 -17.73
C ILE A 413 -8.42 -32.87 -19.24
N GLY A 414 -7.31 -32.78 -19.98
CA GLY A 414 -7.31 -32.81 -21.45
C GLY A 414 -7.43 -31.44 -22.11
N VAL A 415 -7.59 -30.36 -21.34
CA VAL A 415 -7.46 -28.99 -21.85
C VAL A 415 -5.97 -28.67 -22.02
N ASP A 416 -5.57 -28.26 -23.22
CA ASP A 416 -4.20 -27.85 -23.53
C ASP A 416 -3.96 -26.40 -23.10
N ASP A 417 -3.77 -26.22 -21.79
CA ASP A 417 -3.41 -24.93 -21.19
C ASP A 417 -2.16 -25.10 -20.30
N PRO A 418 -1.04 -24.43 -20.61
CA PRO A 418 0.20 -24.60 -19.87
C PRO A 418 0.10 -24.13 -18.40
N GLN A 419 -0.87 -23.29 -18.07
CA GLN A 419 -1.11 -22.84 -16.69
C GLN A 419 -1.62 -23.98 -15.80
N LEU A 420 -2.29 -24.99 -16.36
CA LEU A 420 -2.75 -26.17 -15.61
C LEU A 420 -1.57 -27.04 -15.15
N ALA A 421 -0.47 -27.05 -15.91
CA ALA A 421 0.73 -27.84 -15.63
C ALA A 421 1.66 -27.21 -14.58
N ILE A 422 1.44 -25.95 -14.18
CA ILE A 422 2.26 -25.27 -13.16
C ILE A 422 2.15 -25.99 -11.82
N LYS A 423 3.28 -26.49 -11.32
CA LYS A 423 3.42 -27.14 -10.00
C LYS A 423 3.71 -26.11 -8.91
N GLY A 424 3.29 -26.40 -7.68
CA GLY A 424 3.60 -25.56 -6.50
C GLY A 424 2.80 -24.26 -6.40
N ARG A 425 1.83 -24.02 -7.29
CA ARG A 425 0.92 -22.88 -7.17
C ARG A 425 -0.03 -23.10 -6.00
N ILE A 426 0.02 -22.22 -5.01
CA ILE A 426 -0.87 -22.25 -3.84
C ILE A 426 -2.20 -21.62 -4.24
N ASP A 427 -3.31 -22.30 -3.97
CA ASP A 427 -4.65 -21.73 -4.15
C ASP A 427 -5.03 -20.94 -2.89
N GLN A 428 -4.91 -19.62 -2.96
CA GLN A 428 -5.21 -18.69 -1.85
C GLN A 428 -6.52 -17.91 -2.07
N GLN A 429 -7.33 -18.30 -3.07
CA GLN A 429 -8.49 -17.50 -3.48
C GLN A 429 -9.57 -17.44 -2.41
N ASP A 430 -9.84 -18.58 -1.75
CA ASP A 430 -10.79 -18.66 -0.63
C ASP A 430 -10.32 -17.83 0.57
N SER A 431 -9.02 -17.88 0.90
CA SER A 431 -8.45 -17.10 2.00
C SER A 431 -8.50 -15.60 1.72
N ILE A 432 -8.21 -15.17 0.49
CA ILE A 432 -8.25 -13.75 0.10
C ILE A 432 -9.67 -13.22 0.15
N LEU A 433 -10.66 -14.01 -0.30
CA LEU A 433 -12.07 -13.61 -0.21
C LEU A 433 -12.53 -13.48 1.26
N SER A 434 -12.14 -14.41 2.11
CA SER A 434 -12.50 -14.40 3.54
C SER A 434 -11.82 -13.25 4.29
N GLU A 435 -10.56 -12.98 3.98
CA GLU A 435 -9.82 -11.86 4.56
C GLU A 435 -10.41 -10.52 4.08
N MET A 436 -10.75 -10.42 2.80
CA MET A 436 -11.45 -9.28 2.23
C MET A 436 -12.77 -9.03 2.97
N GLU A 437 -13.58 -10.08 3.20
CA GLU A 437 -14.82 -9.96 3.97
C GLU A 437 -14.58 -9.39 5.36
N SER A 438 -13.67 -10.00 6.12
CA SER A 438 -13.32 -9.57 7.48
C SER A 438 -12.87 -8.11 7.51
N ARG A 439 -12.00 -7.71 6.58
CA ARG A 439 -11.45 -6.35 6.53
C ARG A 439 -12.47 -5.31 6.13
N ILE A 440 -13.27 -5.56 5.08
CA ILE A 440 -14.29 -4.59 4.65
C ILE A 440 -15.31 -4.38 5.78
N LYS A 441 -15.80 -5.46 6.39
CA LYS A 441 -16.75 -5.37 7.51
C LYS A 441 -16.16 -4.58 8.68
N ARG A 442 -14.88 -4.83 9.03
CA ARG A 442 -14.17 -4.07 10.08
C ARG A 442 -14.06 -2.58 9.74
N VAL A 443 -13.69 -2.23 8.51
CA VAL A 443 -13.56 -0.81 8.08
C VAL A 443 -14.90 -0.10 8.08
N LEU A 444 -15.95 -0.77 7.62
CA LEU A 444 -17.31 -0.22 7.56
C LEU A 444 -18.05 -0.28 8.92
N GLY A 445 -17.48 -0.91 9.94
CA GLY A 445 -18.11 -1.10 11.24
C GLY A 445 -19.33 -2.03 11.21
N LEU A 446 -19.40 -2.94 10.24
CA LEU A 446 -20.52 -3.86 10.05
C LEU A 446 -20.41 -5.06 11.00
N ALA A 447 -21.56 -5.57 11.43
CA ALA A 447 -21.61 -6.82 12.20
C ALA A 447 -21.21 -8.02 11.34
N ALA A 448 -20.77 -9.12 11.97
CA ALA A 448 -20.33 -10.31 11.24
C ALA A 448 -21.40 -10.90 10.31
N ASN A 449 -22.67 -10.82 10.69
CA ASN A 449 -23.82 -11.30 9.92
C ASN A 449 -24.37 -10.28 8.91
N GLU A 450 -23.87 -9.04 8.93
CA GLU A 450 -24.29 -7.99 8.03
C GLU A 450 -23.53 -8.10 6.70
N ARG A 451 -24.21 -7.78 5.59
CA ARG A 451 -23.61 -7.81 4.25
C ARG A 451 -23.27 -6.39 3.80
N ILE A 452 -22.23 -6.25 3.01
CA ILE A 452 -21.88 -4.96 2.41
C ILE A 452 -22.94 -4.58 1.36
N ALA A 453 -23.29 -3.29 1.32
CA ALA A 453 -24.20 -2.74 0.33
C ALA A 453 -23.56 -2.59 -1.06
N THR A 454 -22.21 -2.51 -1.12
CA THR A 454 -21.47 -2.38 -2.37
C THR A 454 -21.68 -3.63 -3.23
N PRO A 455 -22.10 -3.49 -4.50
CA PRO A 455 -22.32 -4.62 -5.40
C PRO A 455 -21.00 -5.32 -5.74
N LEU A 456 -21.05 -6.67 -5.77
CA LEU A 456 -19.92 -7.54 -6.07
C LEU A 456 -20.10 -8.23 -7.42
N ALA A 457 -19.25 -7.89 -8.38
CA ALA A 457 -19.08 -8.66 -9.61
C ALA A 457 -18.04 -9.77 -9.36
N PHE A 458 -18.50 -11.01 -9.32
CA PHE A 458 -17.62 -12.17 -9.17
C PHE A 458 -17.19 -12.65 -10.56
N VAL A 459 -15.95 -12.34 -10.93
CA VAL A 459 -15.41 -12.50 -12.28
C VAL A 459 -14.60 -13.80 -12.37
N VAL A 460 -15.16 -14.81 -13.03
CA VAL A 460 -14.50 -16.09 -13.31
C VAL A 460 -13.71 -15.95 -14.61
N GLY A 461 -12.40 -15.76 -14.49
CA GLY A 461 -11.50 -15.55 -15.63
C GLY A 461 -11.28 -16.80 -16.49
N LYS A 462 -10.59 -16.60 -17.62
CA LYS A 462 -10.15 -17.65 -18.54
C LYS A 462 -11.30 -18.55 -19.01
N CYS A 463 -12.46 -17.95 -19.27
CA CYS A 463 -13.68 -18.63 -19.73
C CYS A 463 -13.44 -19.57 -20.91
N ASP A 464 -12.52 -19.22 -21.81
CA ASP A 464 -12.08 -20.05 -22.94
C ASP A 464 -11.59 -21.46 -22.52
N THR A 465 -11.09 -21.61 -21.29
CA THR A 465 -10.61 -22.90 -20.75
C THR A 465 -11.70 -23.78 -20.16
N TRP A 466 -12.86 -23.23 -19.77
CA TRP A 466 -13.85 -23.95 -18.95
C TRP A 466 -15.32 -23.74 -19.36
N GLN A 467 -15.61 -22.88 -20.34
CA GLN A 467 -16.96 -22.56 -20.80
C GLN A 467 -17.79 -23.79 -21.23
N PHE A 468 -17.14 -24.88 -21.63
CA PHE A 468 -17.81 -26.14 -21.96
C PHE A 468 -18.53 -26.79 -20.75
N LEU A 469 -18.24 -26.34 -19.54
CA LEU A 469 -18.93 -26.76 -18.31
C LEU A 469 -20.27 -26.02 -18.11
N LEU A 470 -20.53 -24.94 -18.85
CA LEU A 470 -21.80 -24.22 -18.79
C LEU A 470 -22.92 -25.08 -19.39
N SER A 471 -24.13 -24.95 -18.85
CA SER A 471 -25.32 -25.66 -19.36
C SER A 471 -25.71 -25.25 -20.78
N SER A 472 -25.34 -24.04 -21.19
CA SER A 472 -25.57 -23.45 -22.51
C SER A 472 -24.65 -22.25 -22.71
N PRO A 473 -24.38 -21.83 -23.97
CA PRO A 473 -23.60 -20.62 -24.26
C PRO A 473 -24.18 -19.37 -23.57
N LEU A 474 -23.31 -18.41 -23.26
CA LEU A 474 -23.72 -17.13 -22.68
C LEU A 474 -24.58 -16.33 -23.68
N GLU A 475 -25.63 -15.70 -23.18
CA GLU A 475 -26.49 -14.82 -23.96
C GLU A 475 -25.85 -13.43 -24.13
N PRO A 476 -26.07 -12.73 -25.25
CA PRO A 476 -25.71 -11.32 -25.37
C PRO A 476 -26.41 -10.48 -24.30
N VAL A 477 -25.62 -9.71 -23.54
CA VAL A 477 -26.15 -8.84 -22.47
C VAL A 477 -26.52 -7.45 -22.96
N LEU A 478 -26.19 -7.10 -24.21
CA LEU A 478 -26.55 -5.83 -24.82
C LEU A 478 -27.62 -6.01 -25.89
N SER A 479 -28.58 -5.08 -25.92
CA SER A 479 -29.59 -5.03 -26.97
C SER A 479 -30.15 -3.63 -27.13
N ALA A 480 -30.10 -3.11 -28.36
CA ALA A 480 -30.62 -1.78 -28.71
C ALA A 480 -30.08 -0.65 -27.80
N GLY A 481 -28.77 -0.66 -27.54
CA GLY A 481 -28.10 0.35 -26.73
C GLY A 481 -28.44 0.31 -25.23
N LYS A 482 -28.99 -0.80 -24.75
CA LYS A 482 -29.37 -1.01 -23.35
C LYS A 482 -28.81 -2.31 -22.81
N LEU A 483 -28.47 -2.30 -21.52
CA LEU A 483 -28.09 -3.49 -20.78
C LEU A 483 -29.33 -4.34 -20.46
N ASN A 484 -29.33 -5.58 -20.90
CA ASN A 484 -30.40 -6.55 -20.64
C ASN A 484 -30.14 -7.26 -19.31
N LEU A 485 -30.76 -6.77 -18.23
CA LEU A 485 -30.52 -7.30 -16.88
C LEU A 485 -30.98 -8.74 -16.72
N GLU A 486 -32.00 -9.16 -17.46
CA GLU A 486 -32.43 -10.56 -17.43
C GLU A 486 -31.41 -11.50 -18.06
N ALA A 487 -30.77 -11.09 -19.17
CA ALA A 487 -29.69 -11.86 -19.79
C ALA A 487 -28.47 -11.93 -18.87
N VAL A 488 -28.10 -10.81 -18.22
CA VAL A 488 -27.07 -10.79 -17.18
C VAL A 488 -27.39 -11.78 -16.05
N ARG A 489 -28.63 -11.75 -15.54
CA ARG A 489 -29.07 -12.68 -14.49
C ARG A 489 -29.00 -14.15 -14.94
N ARG A 490 -29.50 -14.48 -16.13
CA ARG A 490 -29.46 -15.85 -16.67
C ARG A 490 -28.02 -16.34 -16.88
N ASN A 491 -27.14 -15.48 -17.39
CA ASN A 491 -25.72 -15.79 -17.53
C ASN A 491 -25.07 -16.02 -16.16
N SER A 492 -25.36 -15.15 -15.18
CA SER A 492 -24.90 -15.30 -13.80
C SER A 492 -25.36 -16.62 -13.18
N ASP A 493 -26.62 -17.01 -13.34
CA ASP A 493 -27.14 -18.28 -12.83
C ASP A 493 -26.41 -19.50 -13.44
N ARG A 494 -26.03 -19.44 -14.73
CA ARG A 494 -25.25 -20.48 -15.40
C ARG A 494 -23.84 -20.59 -14.81
N VAL A 495 -23.14 -19.46 -14.65
CA VAL A 495 -21.80 -19.43 -14.05
C VAL A 495 -21.84 -19.89 -12.60
N ARG A 496 -22.82 -19.39 -11.84
CA ARG A 496 -23.06 -19.78 -10.44
C ARG A 496 -23.29 -21.27 -10.31
N THR A 497 -24.04 -21.91 -11.22
CA THR A 497 -24.28 -23.35 -11.19
C THR A 497 -22.98 -24.16 -11.27
N VAL A 498 -22.05 -23.74 -12.14
CA VAL A 498 -20.71 -24.36 -12.22
C VAL A 498 -19.93 -24.13 -10.92
N LEU A 499 -19.92 -22.91 -10.40
CA LEU A 499 -19.22 -22.58 -9.15
C LEU A 499 -19.80 -23.30 -7.94
N VAL A 500 -21.11 -23.47 -7.81
CA VAL A 500 -21.73 -24.22 -6.70
C VAL A 500 -21.37 -25.70 -6.78
N SER A 501 -21.31 -26.26 -7.99
CA SER A 501 -20.94 -27.66 -8.20
C SER A 501 -19.47 -27.94 -7.84
N LEU A 502 -18.56 -27.01 -8.17
CA LEU A 502 -17.12 -27.20 -7.97
C LEU A 502 -16.65 -26.61 -6.64
N CYS A 503 -17.03 -25.38 -6.32
CA CYS A 503 -16.54 -24.57 -5.21
C CYS A 503 -17.69 -24.01 -4.34
N PRO A 504 -18.55 -24.84 -3.73
CA PRO A 504 -19.69 -24.37 -2.94
C PRO A 504 -19.31 -23.47 -1.76
N GLY A 505 -18.15 -23.72 -1.12
CA GLY A 505 -17.66 -22.88 -0.02
C GLY A 505 -17.34 -21.45 -0.47
N LEU A 506 -16.63 -21.30 -1.59
CA LEU A 506 -16.32 -20.00 -2.20
C LEU A 506 -17.59 -19.21 -2.53
N VAL A 507 -18.60 -19.87 -3.10
CA VAL A 507 -19.91 -19.25 -3.38
C VAL A 507 -20.58 -18.81 -2.09
N ALA A 508 -20.62 -19.65 -1.07
CA ALA A 508 -21.22 -19.32 0.21
C ALA A 508 -20.54 -18.08 0.86
N THR A 509 -19.21 -18.02 0.85
CA THR A 509 -18.46 -16.87 1.35
C THR A 509 -18.79 -15.61 0.54
N ALA A 510 -18.77 -15.68 -0.79
CA ALA A 510 -19.06 -14.54 -1.66
C ALA A 510 -20.48 -13.98 -1.46
N GLU A 511 -21.48 -14.86 -1.33
CA GLU A 511 -22.88 -14.48 -1.09
C GLU A 511 -23.14 -14.00 0.34
N SER A 512 -22.30 -14.41 1.30
CA SER A 512 -22.34 -13.89 2.67
C SER A 512 -21.69 -12.52 2.82
N LEU A 513 -20.83 -12.14 1.87
CA LEU A 513 -20.16 -10.85 1.86
C LEU A 513 -21.08 -9.72 1.41
N ALA A 514 -21.68 -9.84 0.21
CA ALA A 514 -22.41 -8.74 -0.43
C ALA A 514 -23.92 -9.00 -0.52
N SER A 515 -24.72 -7.95 -0.31
CA SER A 515 -26.17 -8.02 -0.50
C SER A 515 -26.55 -8.24 -1.97
N GLU A 516 -25.71 -7.75 -2.87
CA GLU A 516 -25.89 -7.85 -4.30
C GLU A 516 -24.63 -8.42 -4.96
N ILE A 517 -24.79 -9.56 -5.63
CA ILE A 517 -23.71 -10.28 -6.31
C ILE A 517 -24.17 -10.79 -7.66
N CYS A 518 -23.29 -10.70 -8.66
CA CYS A 518 -23.50 -11.25 -9.99
C CYS A 518 -22.23 -11.96 -10.47
N TYR A 519 -22.39 -13.14 -11.06
CA TYR A 519 -21.27 -13.97 -11.54
C TYR A 519 -21.07 -13.76 -13.04
N PHE A 520 -19.83 -13.49 -13.44
CA PHE A 520 -19.48 -13.24 -14.84
C PHE A 520 -18.39 -14.21 -15.26
N ALA A 521 -18.51 -14.78 -16.46
CA ALA A 521 -17.43 -15.52 -17.08
C ALA A 521 -16.76 -14.60 -18.09
N VAL A 522 -15.44 -14.45 -18.00
CA VAL A 522 -14.68 -13.54 -18.88
C VAL A 522 -13.46 -14.24 -19.43
N THR A 523 -13.04 -13.84 -20.63
CA THR A 523 -11.73 -14.22 -21.15
C THR A 523 -11.00 -12.98 -21.66
N SER A 524 -9.85 -12.68 -21.06
CA SER A 524 -9.03 -11.54 -21.45
C SER A 524 -8.31 -11.78 -22.78
N PHE A 525 -7.97 -13.03 -23.11
CA PHE A 525 -7.22 -13.36 -24.32
C PHE A 525 -8.08 -13.97 -25.42
N GLY A 526 -9.19 -14.63 -25.05
CA GLY A 526 -9.98 -15.44 -25.99
C GLY A 526 -9.31 -16.75 -26.40
N HIS A 527 -8.15 -17.08 -25.82
CA HIS A 527 -7.38 -18.28 -26.13
C HIS A 527 -6.44 -18.65 -24.97
N GLN A 528 -6.01 -19.92 -24.95
CA GLN A 528 -5.01 -20.42 -24.00
C GLN A 528 -3.62 -19.87 -24.34
N PRO A 529 -2.86 -19.35 -23.36
CA PRO A 529 -1.54 -18.79 -23.61
C PRO A 529 -0.52 -19.88 -24.00
N THR A 530 0.64 -19.47 -24.53
CA THR A 530 1.68 -20.39 -25.00
C THR A 530 2.94 -20.31 -24.14
N VAL A 531 3.73 -21.39 -24.11
CA VAL A 531 5.05 -21.41 -23.45
C VAL A 531 6.09 -20.89 -24.43
N LEU A 532 6.87 -19.89 -24.02
CA LEU A 532 7.97 -19.36 -24.82
C LEU A 532 9.07 -20.41 -25.00
N ALA A 533 9.34 -20.79 -26.24
CA ALA A 533 10.28 -21.87 -26.58
C ALA A 533 11.77 -21.41 -26.58
N ALA A 534 12.01 -20.11 -26.75
CA ALA A 534 13.33 -19.50 -26.87
C ALA A 534 13.34 -18.09 -26.23
N GLY A 535 14.50 -17.43 -26.24
CA GLY A 535 14.65 -16.06 -25.72
C GLY A 535 14.98 -15.99 -24.22
N PRO A 536 15.27 -14.77 -23.71
CA PRO A 536 15.55 -14.54 -22.28
C PRO A 536 14.39 -14.98 -21.37
N ASN A 537 13.17 -15.05 -21.90
CA ASN A 537 11.98 -15.47 -21.16
C ASN A 537 11.56 -16.92 -21.42
N LYS A 538 12.44 -17.77 -21.98
CA LYS A 538 12.16 -19.19 -22.26
C LYS A 538 11.55 -19.90 -21.05
N GLY A 539 10.45 -20.62 -21.29
CA GLY A 539 9.69 -21.34 -20.25
C GLY A 539 8.64 -20.49 -19.53
N ARG A 540 8.61 -19.17 -19.73
CA ARG A 540 7.49 -18.33 -19.28
C ARG A 540 6.28 -18.50 -20.21
N ILE A 541 5.11 -18.19 -19.68
CA ILE A 541 3.84 -18.27 -20.39
C ILE A 541 3.45 -16.85 -20.83
N ALA A 542 3.06 -16.69 -22.09
CA ALA A 542 2.62 -15.43 -22.66
C ALA A 542 1.41 -15.61 -23.59
N PRO A 543 0.53 -14.59 -23.73
CA PRO A 543 -0.53 -14.63 -24.73
C PRO A 543 0.07 -14.56 -26.14
N ASP A 544 -0.67 -15.07 -27.12
CA ASP A 544 -0.38 -14.83 -28.52
C ASP A 544 -1.10 -13.53 -28.97
N PRO A 545 -0.37 -12.44 -29.24
CA PRO A 545 -0.98 -11.16 -29.57
C PRO A 545 -1.82 -11.21 -30.86
N GLN A 546 -1.54 -12.14 -31.78
CA GLN A 546 -2.28 -12.28 -33.04
C GLN A 546 -3.62 -13.01 -32.87
N ARG A 547 -3.82 -13.67 -31.72
CA ARG A 547 -5.02 -14.45 -31.39
C ARG A 547 -5.88 -13.79 -30.33
N LEU A 548 -5.56 -12.55 -29.92
CA LEU A 548 -6.34 -11.82 -28.93
C LEU A 548 -7.78 -11.65 -29.43
N ALA A 549 -8.71 -12.30 -28.75
CA ALA A 549 -10.14 -12.20 -28.96
C ALA A 549 -10.85 -12.07 -27.59
N PRO A 550 -10.64 -10.96 -26.86
CA PRO A 550 -11.30 -10.75 -25.57
C PRO A 550 -12.82 -10.88 -25.69
N ALA A 551 -13.45 -11.51 -24.69
CA ALA A 551 -14.90 -11.67 -24.66
C ALA A 551 -15.46 -11.51 -23.24
N HIS A 552 -16.60 -10.81 -23.15
CA HIS A 552 -17.37 -10.55 -21.93
C HIS A 552 -16.61 -9.75 -20.86
N VAL A 553 -15.44 -9.19 -21.18
CA VAL A 553 -14.53 -8.53 -20.22
C VAL A 553 -15.17 -7.27 -19.62
N GLU A 554 -15.96 -6.57 -20.43
CA GLU A 554 -16.66 -5.33 -20.14
C GLU A 554 -17.97 -5.52 -19.36
N GLU A 555 -18.61 -6.68 -19.45
CA GLU A 555 -19.93 -6.94 -18.86
C GLU A 555 -20.00 -6.71 -17.34
N PRO A 556 -19.00 -7.12 -16.54
CA PRO A 556 -18.94 -6.79 -15.11
C PRO A 556 -18.99 -5.29 -14.85
N VAL A 557 -18.26 -4.51 -15.66
CA VAL A 557 -18.18 -3.05 -15.51
C VAL A 557 -19.48 -2.39 -15.96
N TYR A 558 -20.10 -2.85 -17.05
CA TYR A 558 -21.42 -2.37 -17.46
C TYR A 558 -22.46 -2.58 -16.37
N TRP A 559 -22.48 -3.74 -15.74
CA TRP A 559 -23.39 -4.02 -14.63
C TRP A 559 -23.12 -3.11 -13.42
N LEU A 560 -21.86 -2.97 -12.99
CA LEU A 560 -21.50 -2.10 -11.86
C LEU A 560 -21.79 -0.61 -12.13
N LEU A 561 -21.55 -0.15 -13.36
CA LEU A 561 -21.88 1.21 -13.77
C LEU A 561 -23.38 1.42 -13.87
N HIS A 562 -24.16 0.43 -14.34
CA HIS A 562 -25.61 0.51 -14.27
C HIS A 562 -26.12 0.67 -12.83
N ARG A 563 -25.49 -0.02 -11.86
CA ARG A 563 -25.86 0.11 -10.44
C ARG A 563 -25.53 1.47 -9.82
N SER A 564 -24.42 2.06 -10.24
CA SER A 564 -23.92 3.31 -9.63
C SER A 564 -24.27 4.58 -10.41
N SER A 565 -24.51 4.45 -11.72
CA SER A 565 -24.78 5.51 -12.69
C SER A 565 -25.72 4.99 -13.81
N PRO A 566 -26.98 4.63 -13.48
CA PRO A 566 -27.95 4.07 -14.42
C PRO A 566 -28.28 4.99 -15.61
N GLU A 567 -28.06 6.30 -15.46
CA GLU A 567 -28.20 7.30 -16.52
C GLU A 567 -27.20 7.11 -17.67
N LEU A 568 -25.98 6.67 -17.36
CA LEU A 568 -24.95 6.42 -18.37
C LEU A 568 -25.15 5.07 -19.05
N ILE A 569 -25.47 4.04 -18.25
CA ILE A 569 -25.69 2.66 -18.71
C ILE A 569 -27.17 2.32 -18.53
N PRO A 570 -28.04 2.71 -19.47
CA PRO A 570 -29.46 2.41 -19.38
C PRO A 570 -29.71 0.91 -19.51
N SER A 571 -30.68 0.41 -18.76
CA SER A 571 -31.09 -1.00 -18.82
C SER A 571 -32.50 -1.19 -19.38
N ARG A 572 -32.83 -2.44 -19.68
CA ARG A 572 -34.17 -2.90 -20.01
C ARG A 572 -34.55 -4.13 -19.20
#